data_AF-A0A924DQ74-F1
#
_entry.id   AF-A0A924DQ74-F1
#
_cell.length_a   1.000
_cell.length_b   1.000
_cell.length_c   1.000
_cell.angle_alpha   90.00
_cell.angle_beta   90.00
_cell.angle_gamma   90.00
#
_symmetry.space_group_name_H-M   'P 1'
#
loop_
_entity.id
_entity.type
_entity.pdbx_description
1 polymer ?
#
loop_
_entity_poly.entity_id
_entity_poly.type
_entity_poly.pdbx_seq_one_letter_code
_entity_poly.pdbx_strand_id
1 'polypeptide(L)'
;KLEDDPTFTPLTNVSTCSDALDKCLYSYAKIVDSTLFTNQTVNLITYTTSAIPTRSQVWSEAGGIRNPSVASISSNVCLPDDMGAGSINQLFDSTASPLADMLAMFGGFYRGPFRSINDTEWQISGNAIYNSTTGIFQSPPLVPNLLFPVMTTGYHSMLFPRAGKLSLNAGVTYLGSVNHIGPRSKMVSDSTGTTKYVDGCNLRALNYDATTNEGISSCNVNASIEVFYMLDGKEVNITTDKTIKLQLIRPSLTNFEGKEVLTTSFKRCESSTTCGSDECCFNSRCWSKDLVTQCVDTTPVIGNQEIGANCTSDFECSSLCCNQSTGSCSPHNPNGINPIMCNKTSGQQCVSKEFCQQVAVVTCKIVKSGFKADGTAACTLRCPAVMTYGDCKGGACVPPAQPAVPAFNPNDCSTAVDP
;
A
#
# COMPACT_ATOMS: atom_id res chain seq x y z
N LYS A 1 17.31 6.15 -24.41
CA LYS A 1 18.05 5.00 -24.97
C LYS A 1 19.38 4.87 -24.23
N LEU A 2 20.14 3.78 -24.40
CA LEU A 2 21.46 3.62 -23.74
C LEU A 2 22.43 4.78 -24.03
N GLU A 3 22.35 5.33 -25.25
CA GLU A 3 23.07 6.54 -25.67
C GLU A 3 22.72 7.80 -24.86
N ASP A 4 21.55 7.81 -24.21
CA ASP A 4 21.07 8.91 -23.38
C ASP A 4 21.22 8.62 -21.87
N ASP A 5 21.81 7.47 -21.48
CA ASP A 5 22.05 7.12 -20.08
C ASP A 5 23.39 7.75 -19.63
N PRO A 6 23.38 8.82 -18.82
CA PRO A 6 24.59 9.51 -18.39
C PRO A 6 25.44 8.69 -17.40
N THR A 7 24.92 7.54 -16.94
CA THR A 7 25.62 6.59 -16.09
C THR A 7 26.20 5.42 -16.87
N PHE A 8 25.92 5.33 -18.18
CA PHE A 8 26.41 4.25 -19.01
C PHE A 8 27.92 4.24 -19.09
N THR A 9 28.54 3.20 -18.52
CA THR A 9 29.98 2.97 -18.58
C THR A 9 30.23 1.54 -19.08
N PRO A 10 30.41 1.34 -20.40
CA PRO A 10 30.72 0.02 -20.93
C PRO A 10 32.16 -0.38 -20.61
N LEU A 11 32.40 -1.66 -20.30
CA LEU A 11 33.75 -2.18 -20.06
C LEU A 11 34.47 -2.69 -21.31
N THR A 12 33.70 -3.06 -22.32
CA THR A 12 34.22 -3.43 -23.63
C THR A 12 33.83 -2.34 -24.63
N ASN A 13 34.52 -2.20 -25.76
CA ASN A 13 34.19 -1.22 -26.81
C ASN A 13 32.84 -1.52 -27.52
N VAL A 14 31.90 -2.16 -26.82
CA VAL A 14 30.58 -2.55 -27.28
C VAL A 14 29.56 -1.59 -26.67
N SER A 15 28.67 -1.05 -27.50
CA SER A 15 27.68 -0.02 -27.13
C SER A 15 26.44 -0.59 -26.44
N THR A 16 26.56 -1.73 -25.74
CA THR A 16 25.42 -2.45 -25.15
C THR A 16 25.67 -2.78 -23.69
N CYS A 17 24.66 -2.60 -22.85
CA CYS A 17 24.68 -3.02 -21.46
C CYS A 17 24.48 -4.53 -21.34
N SER A 18 25.57 -5.28 -21.24
CA SER A 18 25.53 -6.74 -21.35
C SER A 18 26.50 -7.47 -20.42
N ASP A 19 27.57 -6.80 -19.97
CA ASP A 19 28.55 -7.35 -19.05
C ASP A 19 28.10 -7.18 -17.59
N ALA A 20 28.47 -8.11 -16.72
CA ALA A 20 28.14 -8.07 -15.30
C ALA A 20 28.60 -6.77 -14.63
N LEU A 21 29.67 -6.16 -15.12
CA LEU A 21 30.27 -4.98 -14.52
C LEU A 21 29.86 -3.67 -15.23
N ASP A 22 29.05 -3.73 -16.30
CA ASP A 22 28.47 -2.56 -16.93
C ASP A 22 27.55 -1.83 -15.93
N LYS A 23 27.52 -0.49 -16.00
CA LYS A 23 26.62 0.34 -15.20
C LYS A 23 25.64 1.03 -16.13
N CYS A 24 24.35 0.76 -15.99
CA CYS A 24 23.31 1.25 -16.91
C CYS A 24 22.04 1.60 -16.13
N LEU A 25 22.18 2.54 -15.18
CA LEU A 25 21.18 2.80 -14.15
C LEU A 25 19.89 3.43 -14.69
N TYR A 26 19.93 3.98 -15.90
CA TYR A 26 18.78 4.57 -16.59
C TYR A 26 18.37 3.79 -17.85
N SER A 27 18.96 2.61 -18.06
CA SER A 27 18.52 1.71 -19.13
C SER A 27 17.06 1.29 -18.92
N TYR A 28 16.28 1.31 -20.00
CA TYR A 28 14.88 0.88 -19.92
C TYR A 28 14.80 -0.61 -19.62
N ALA A 29 14.27 -0.96 -18.46
CA ALA A 29 13.87 -2.31 -18.08
C ALA A 29 12.75 -2.23 -17.03
N LYS A 30 11.74 -3.08 -17.16
CA LYS A 30 10.62 -3.10 -16.22
C LYS A 30 10.27 -4.52 -15.81
N ILE A 31 10.31 -4.76 -14.50
CA ILE A 31 9.79 -5.97 -13.88
C ILE A 31 8.66 -5.62 -12.93
N VAL A 32 7.77 -6.58 -12.71
CA VAL A 32 6.70 -6.51 -11.69
C VAL A 32 6.70 -7.78 -10.88
N ASP A 33 6.20 -7.72 -9.64
CA ASP A 33 5.90 -8.95 -8.89
C ASP A 33 4.87 -9.79 -9.66
N SER A 34 4.97 -11.10 -9.52
CA SER A 34 4.03 -12.04 -10.12
C SER A 34 3.56 -13.09 -9.13
N THR A 35 2.31 -13.51 -9.30
CA THR A 35 1.75 -14.71 -8.67
C THR A 35 2.07 -15.95 -9.51
N LEU A 36 1.54 -17.11 -9.12
CA LEU A 36 1.66 -18.34 -9.92
C LEU A 36 1.15 -18.12 -11.34
N PHE A 37 1.86 -18.66 -12.32
CA PHE A 37 1.46 -18.59 -13.71
C PHE A 37 0.38 -19.63 -14.02
N THR A 38 -0.67 -19.21 -14.70
CA THR A 38 -1.74 -20.10 -15.18
C THR A 38 -1.74 -20.10 -16.70
N ASN A 39 -2.14 -21.23 -17.28
CA ASN A 39 -2.35 -21.33 -18.71
C ASN A 39 -3.84 -21.15 -18.99
N GLN A 40 -4.18 -20.20 -19.85
CA GLN A 40 -5.53 -19.96 -20.34
C GLN A 40 -5.56 -20.18 -21.84
N THR A 41 -6.40 -21.11 -22.30
CA THR A 41 -6.59 -21.36 -23.73
C THR A 41 -7.78 -20.55 -24.23
N VAL A 42 -7.53 -19.63 -25.16
CA VAL A 42 -8.55 -18.82 -25.83
C VAL A 42 -8.40 -19.04 -27.33
N ASN A 43 -9.46 -19.48 -28.01
CA ASN A 43 -9.47 -19.75 -29.46
C ASN A 43 -8.31 -20.66 -29.91
N LEU A 44 -8.06 -21.76 -29.19
CA LEU A 44 -6.97 -22.72 -29.44
C LEU A 44 -5.54 -22.17 -29.25
N ILE A 45 -5.40 -20.93 -28.77
CA ILE A 45 -4.11 -20.33 -28.40
C ILE A 45 -3.99 -20.36 -26.87
N THR A 46 -2.92 -20.96 -26.37
CA THR A 46 -2.63 -20.98 -24.92
C THR A 46 -1.79 -19.76 -24.56
N TYR A 47 -2.34 -18.92 -23.67
CA TYR A 47 -1.68 -17.79 -23.07
C TYR A 47 -1.24 -18.17 -21.66
N THR A 48 0.01 -17.89 -21.32
CA THR A 48 0.50 -18.03 -19.95
C THR A 48 0.38 -16.68 -19.26
N THR A 49 -0.43 -16.60 -18.21
CA THR A 49 -0.76 -15.36 -17.51
C THR A 49 -0.36 -15.43 -16.05
N SER A 50 -0.04 -14.29 -15.46
CA SER A 50 0.14 -14.11 -14.01
C SER A 50 -0.45 -12.76 -13.59
N ALA A 51 -0.75 -12.62 -12.30
CA ALA A 51 -1.27 -11.39 -11.72
C ALA A 51 -0.22 -10.70 -10.85
N ILE A 52 -0.43 -9.41 -10.57
CA ILE A 52 0.31 -8.71 -9.53
C ILE A 52 -0.26 -9.19 -8.18
N PRO A 53 0.58 -9.68 -7.25
CA PRO A 53 0.12 -10.13 -5.95
C PRO A 53 -0.48 -8.99 -5.14
N THR A 54 -1.60 -9.28 -4.50
CA THR A 54 -2.33 -8.35 -3.63
C THR A 54 -2.33 -8.80 -2.16
N ARG A 55 -1.63 -9.89 -1.84
CA ARG A 55 -1.51 -10.43 -0.48
C ARG A 55 -0.05 -10.65 -0.10
N SER A 56 0.30 -10.26 1.12
CA SER A 56 1.57 -10.61 1.73
C SER A 56 1.60 -12.08 2.20
N GLN A 57 2.80 -12.62 2.37
CA GLN A 57 3.13 -13.92 2.95
C GLN A 57 2.95 -13.91 4.47
N VAL A 58 1.77 -13.52 4.93
CA VAL A 58 1.40 -13.37 6.34
C VAL A 58 0.09 -14.14 6.57
N TRP A 59 0.01 -14.87 7.67
CA TRP A 59 -1.17 -15.64 8.04
C TRP A 59 -1.23 -15.87 9.55
N SER A 60 -2.39 -16.31 10.02
CA SER A 60 -2.61 -16.74 11.40
C SER A 60 -2.73 -18.27 11.46
N GLU A 61 -2.39 -18.85 12.61
CA GLU A 61 -2.58 -20.27 12.88
C GLU A 61 -3.34 -20.44 14.20
N ALA A 62 -4.53 -21.03 14.13
CA ALA A 62 -5.37 -21.34 15.29
C ALA A 62 -5.59 -22.85 15.34
N GLY A 63 -5.17 -23.50 16.44
CA GLY A 63 -5.28 -24.96 16.57
C GLY A 63 -4.49 -25.74 15.51
N GLY A 64 -3.40 -25.15 14.98
CA GLY A 64 -2.63 -25.74 13.87
C GLY A 64 -3.25 -25.56 12.48
N ILE A 65 -4.39 -24.88 12.38
CA ILE A 65 -5.06 -24.59 11.11
C ILE A 65 -4.67 -23.19 10.65
N ARG A 66 -4.18 -23.10 9.42
CA ARG A 66 -3.80 -21.86 8.77
C ARG A 66 -5.02 -21.08 8.27
N ASN A 67 -5.04 -19.78 8.54
CA ASN A 67 -6.04 -18.84 8.05
C ASN A 67 -5.38 -17.53 7.57
N PRO A 68 -5.63 -17.08 6.33
CA PRO A 68 -6.44 -17.70 5.26
C PRO A 68 -5.83 -19.01 4.73
N SER A 69 -6.67 -19.93 4.21
CA SER A 69 -6.20 -21.23 3.71
C SER A 69 -5.32 -21.07 2.47
N VAL A 70 -4.38 -22.00 2.25
CA VAL A 70 -3.46 -21.99 1.10
C VAL A 70 -4.21 -21.83 -0.23
N ALA A 71 -5.28 -22.62 -0.41
CA ALA A 71 -6.07 -22.62 -1.64
C ALA A 71 -6.74 -21.26 -1.93
N SER A 72 -7.05 -20.48 -0.89
CA SER A 72 -7.65 -19.16 -1.05
C SER A 72 -6.65 -18.06 -1.41
N ILE A 73 -5.36 -18.28 -1.16
CA ILE A 73 -4.31 -17.26 -1.34
C ILE A 73 -3.40 -17.54 -2.53
N SER A 74 -3.36 -18.79 -3.02
CA SER A 74 -2.34 -19.25 -3.98
C SER A 74 -2.25 -18.45 -5.27
N SER A 75 -3.36 -17.83 -5.69
CA SER A 75 -3.43 -17.00 -6.89
C SER A 75 -3.02 -15.54 -6.69
N ASN A 76 -2.97 -15.06 -5.44
CA ASN A 76 -2.86 -13.62 -5.13
C ASN A 76 -1.74 -13.28 -4.13
N VAL A 77 -1.06 -14.29 -3.57
CA VAL A 77 0.01 -14.11 -2.57
C VAL A 77 1.37 -13.83 -3.23
N CYS A 78 2.15 -12.97 -2.58
CA CYS A 78 3.55 -12.77 -2.89
C CYS A 78 4.32 -14.09 -2.90
N LEU A 79 5.13 -14.28 -3.95
CA LEU A 79 6.02 -15.42 -4.08
C LEU A 79 7.39 -15.13 -3.41
N PRO A 80 8.05 -16.13 -2.79
CA PRO A 80 9.35 -15.95 -2.16
C PRO A 80 10.43 -15.49 -3.15
N ASP A 81 11.20 -14.49 -2.74
CA ASP A 81 12.32 -13.93 -3.51
C ASP A 81 13.64 -14.63 -3.21
N ASP A 82 13.63 -15.95 -3.37
CA ASP A 82 14.80 -16.81 -3.21
C ASP A 82 14.69 -18.08 -4.06
N MET A 83 15.84 -18.73 -4.31
CA MET A 83 15.94 -19.90 -5.18
C MET A 83 15.55 -21.22 -4.49
N GLY A 84 15.17 -21.19 -3.22
CA GLY A 84 14.96 -22.37 -2.40
C GLY A 84 13.53 -22.91 -2.48
N ALA A 85 13.38 -24.20 -2.77
CA ALA A 85 12.08 -24.87 -2.65
C ALA A 85 11.53 -24.86 -1.20
N GLY A 86 12.39 -24.67 -0.19
CA GLY A 86 12.00 -24.63 1.22
C GLY A 86 11.01 -23.51 1.54
N SER A 87 11.24 -22.31 1.03
CA SER A 87 10.40 -21.14 1.29
C SER A 87 9.04 -21.26 0.59
N ILE A 88 9.03 -21.83 -0.61
CA ILE A 88 7.80 -22.22 -1.34
C ILE A 88 7.01 -23.27 -0.58
N ASN A 89 7.68 -24.33 -0.13
CA ASN A 89 7.06 -25.42 0.63
C ASN A 89 6.42 -24.92 1.92
N GLN A 90 7.06 -23.96 2.59
CA GLN A 90 6.50 -23.31 3.77
C GLN A 90 5.41 -22.30 3.44
N LEU A 91 5.46 -21.63 2.27
CA LEU A 91 4.39 -20.71 1.86
C LEU A 91 3.10 -21.44 1.54
N PHE A 92 3.18 -22.61 0.91
CA PHE A 92 2.03 -23.33 0.37
C PHE A 92 1.73 -24.64 1.08
N ASP A 93 2.37 -24.91 2.22
CA ASP A 93 2.24 -26.17 2.96
C ASP A 93 2.39 -27.40 2.04
N SER A 94 3.39 -27.34 1.14
CA SER A 94 3.63 -28.33 0.09
C SER A 94 4.96 -29.05 0.25
N THR A 95 5.12 -30.20 -0.40
CA THR A 95 6.40 -30.93 -0.49
C THR A 95 6.87 -30.96 -1.95
N ALA A 96 7.56 -29.92 -2.37
CA ALA A 96 8.16 -29.83 -3.70
C ALA A 96 9.64 -30.19 -3.69
N SER A 97 10.07 -30.83 -4.78
CA SER A 97 11.47 -31.07 -5.15
C SER A 97 12.18 -29.77 -5.55
N PRO A 98 13.53 -29.75 -5.54
CA PRO A 98 14.31 -28.59 -6.00
C PRO A 98 13.84 -28.10 -7.38
N LEU A 99 13.71 -26.78 -7.49
CA LEU A 99 13.08 -26.07 -8.61
C LEU A 99 13.94 -26.21 -9.88
N ALA A 100 13.61 -27.20 -10.72
CA ALA A 100 14.40 -27.52 -11.90
C ALA A 100 13.93 -26.86 -13.21
N ASP A 101 12.77 -26.20 -13.27
CA ASP A 101 12.40 -25.30 -14.39
C ASP A 101 10.96 -24.76 -14.25
N MET A 102 10.08 -25.52 -13.61
CA MET A 102 8.69 -25.13 -13.41
C MET A 102 8.05 -26.07 -12.38
N LEU A 103 7.53 -25.53 -11.28
CA LEU A 103 6.87 -26.34 -10.26
C LEU A 103 5.36 -26.15 -10.36
N ALA A 104 4.66 -27.19 -10.83
CA ALA A 104 3.21 -27.21 -10.86
C ALA A 104 2.66 -27.29 -9.44
N MET A 105 1.81 -26.35 -9.06
CA MET A 105 1.22 -26.27 -7.74
C MET A 105 -0.11 -25.51 -7.78
N PHE A 106 -1.12 -26.01 -7.04
CA PHE A 106 -2.41 -25.33 -6.87
C PHE A 106 -3.07 -24.83 -8.17
N GLY A 107 -2.97 -25.62 -9.26
CA GLY A 107 -3.55 -25.27 -10.57
C GLY A 107 -2.75 -24.24 -11.38
N GLY A 108 -1.57 -23.85 -10.92
CA GLY A 108 -0.64 -22.98 -11.64
C GLY A 108 0.80 -23.50 -11.61
N PHE A 109 1.73 -22.66 -12.05
CA PHE A 109 3.14 -22.96 -12.20
C PHE A 109 3.99 -21.87 -11.56
N TYR A 110 4.89 -22.26 -10.68
CA TYR A 110 5.92 -21.38 -10.17
C TYR A 110 7.02 -21.20 -11.22
N ARG A 111 7.30 -19.95 -11.62
CA ARG A 111 8.35 -19.55 -12.58
C ARG A 111 9.26 -18.46 -12.03
N GLY A 112 9.31 -18.33 -10.71
CA GLY A 112 9.93 -17.21 -10.02
C GLY A 112 8.92 -16.16 -9.57
N PRO A 113 9.37 -15.21 -8.73
CA PRO A 113 8.52 -14.21 -8.08
C PRO A 113 8.27 -12.94 -8.92
N PHE A 114 8.94 -12.81 -10.06
CA PHE A 114 8.84 -11.64 -10.92
C PHE A 114 8.51 -12.00 -12.37
N ARG A 115 7.89 -11.04 -13.06
CA ARG A 115 7.65 -11.07 -14.50
C ARG A 115 8.31 -9.87 -15.18
N SER A 116 9.03 -10.12 -16.27
CA SER A 116 9.51 -9.08 -17.18
C SER A 116 8.38 -8.48 -17.99
N ILE A 117 8.42 -7.15 -18.20
CA ILE A 117 7.52 -6.43 -19.09
C ILE A 117 8.32 -5.97 -20.30
N ASN A 118 7.94 -6.45 -21.48
CA ASN A 118 8.52 -6.09 -22.76
C ASN A 118 10.05 -6.24 -22.79
N ASP A 119 10.57 -7.40 -22.37
CA ASP A 119 12.02 -7.65 -22.28
C ASP A 119 12.75 -7.66 -23.62
N THR A 120 12.05 -7.88 -24.71
CA THR A 120 12.61 -7.70 -26.06
C THR A 120 13.04 -6.26 -26.36
N GLU A 121 12.47 -5.28 -25.64
CA GLU A 121 12.85 -3.86 -25.76
C GLU A 121 13.81 -3.39 -24.65
N TRP A 122 14.24 -4.29 -23.78
CA TRP A 122 15.15 -3.91 -22.71
C TRP A 122 16.50 -3.49 -23.28
N GLN A 123 17.03 -2.43 -22.66
CA GLN A 123 18.36 -1.92 -22.98
C GLN A 123 19.46 -2.57 -22.15
N ILE A 124 19.09 -3.44 -21.21
CA ILE A 124 19.99 -4.27 -20.42
C ILE A 124 19.81 -5.73 -20.81
N SER A 125 20.91 -6.45 -20.93
CA SER A 125 20.94 -7.83 -21.43
C SER A 125 22.03 -8.66 -20.75
N GLY A 126 22.08 -9.95 -21.06
CA GLY A 126 23.18 -10.83 -20.64
C GLY A 126 23.44 -10.83 -19.12
N ASN A 127 24.71 -10.72 -18.75
CA ASN A 127 25.13 -10.74 -17.35
C ASN A 127 24.85 -9.43 -16.62
N ALA A 128 24.66 -8.30 -17.34
CA ALA A 128 24.33 -7.01 -16.74
C ALA A 128 23.00 -7.06 -15.97
N ILE A 129 22.06 -7.92 -16.39
CA ILE A 129 20.79 -8.16 -15.69
C ILE A 129 21.03 -8.67 -14.26
N TYR A 130 22.11 -9.43 -14.04
CA TYR A 130 22.39 -10.17 -12.83
C TYR A 130 23.62 -9.59 -12.11
N ASN A 131 23.43 -8.50 -11.38
CA ASN A 131 24.49 -7.84 -10.61
C ASN A 131 23.98 -7.42 -9.22
N SER A 132 24.82 -7.63 -8.20
CA SER A 132 24.48 -7.38 -6.79
C SER A 132 24.35 -5.90 -6.39
N THR A 133 24.63 -4.99 -7.31
CA THR A 133 24.70 -3.53 -7.09
C THR A 133 23.98 -2.71 -8.16
N THR A 134 24.05 -3.12 -9.43
CA THR A 134 23.59 -2.30 -10.57
C THR A 134 22.65 -3.04 -11.53
N GLY A 135 22.37 -4.31 -11.27
CA GLY A 135 21.48 -5.14 -12.11
C GLY A 135 20.02 -5.06 -11.69
N ILE A 136 19.17 -5.79 -12.41
CA ILE A 136 17.75 -5.96 -12.05
C ILE A 136 17.61 -6.96 -10.92
N PHE A 137 18.38 -8.04 -11.00
CA PHE A 137 18.42 -9.14 -10.04
C PHE A 137 19.85 -9.30 -9.52
N GLN A 138 20.01 -9.82 -8.31
CA GLN A 138 21.36 -10.15 -7.82
C GLN A 138 21.78 -11.55 -8.23
N SER A 139 20.81 -12.43 -8.50
CA SER A 139 21.06 -13.82 -8.85
C SER A 139 20.21 -14.24 -10.06
N PRO A 140 20.80 -14.96 -11.03
CA PRO A 140 20.06 -15.60 -12.11
C PRO A 140 19.24 -16.79 -11.58
N PRO A 141 18.28 -17.30 -12.36
CA PRO A 141 17.64 -18.56 -12.03
C PRO A 141 18.62 -19.75 -12.08
N LEU A 142 18.40 -20.75 -11.23
CA LEU A 142 19.24 -21.97 -11.15
C LEU A 142 19.32 -22.74 -12.47
N VAL A 143 18.23 -22.70 -13.24
CA VAL A 143 18.12 -23.37 -14.53
C VAL A 143 17.62 -22.32 -15.51
N PRO A 144 18.34 -22.07 -16.63
CA PRO A 144 17.83 -21.24 -17.70
C PRO A 144 16.51 -21.86 -18.16
N ASN A 145 15.45 -21.08 -18.31
CA ASN A 145 14.14 -21.58 -18.71
C ASN A 145 14.19 -22.13 -20.16
N LEU A 146 14.59 -23.39 -20.32
CA LEU A 146 14.82 -24.03 -21.63
C LEU A 146 13.51 -24.37 -22.34
N LEU A 147 12.40 -24.49 -21.59
CA LEU A 147 11.10 -24.89 -22.11
C LEU A 147 10.20 -23.70 -22.49
N PHE A 148 10.46 -22.51 -21.95
CA PHE A 148 9.71 -21.27 -22.25
C PHE A 148 10.65 -20.05 -22.24
N PRO A 149 11.46 -19.85 -23.28
CA PRO A 149 12.55 -18.85 -23.34
C PRO A 149 12.10 -17.38 -23.41
N VAL A 150 10.85 -17.07 -23.06
CA VAL A 150 10.18 -15.82 -23.44
C VAL A 150 10.19 -14.75 -22.35
N MET A 151 10.75 -15.04 -21.16
CA MET A 151 10.78 -14.06 -20.07
C MET A 151 12.10 -14.07 -19.31
N THR A 152 12.71 -12.90 -19.19
CA THR A 152 13.84 -12.64 -18.29
C THR A 152 13.37 -12.67 -16.84
N THR A 153 13.93 -13.58 -16.04
CA THR A 153 13.61 -13.77 -14.61
C THR A 153 14.88 -13.83 -13.77
N GLY A 154 14.73 -13.76 -12.44
CA GLY A 154 15.82 -13.83 -11.48
C GLY A 154 15.33 -13.71 -10.05
N TYR A 155 16.28 -13.65 -9.13
CA TYR A 155 16.03 -13.60 -7.69
C TYR A 155 16.79 -12.46 -7.01
N HIS A 156 16.34 -12.12 -5.81
CA HIS A 156 16.81 -11.04 -4.98
C HIS A 156 16.76 -9.70 -5.71
N SER A 157 15.58 -9.35 -6.21
CA SER A 157 15.38 -8.19 -7.08
C SER A 157 15.81 -6.86 -6.44
N MET A 158 16.26 -5.94 -7.29
CA MET A 158 16.48 -4.54 -6.95
C MET A 158 15.20 -3.70 -7.00
N LEU A 159 14.06 -4.29 -7.36
CA LEU A 159 12.76 -3.63 -7.36
C LEU A 159 12.45 -3.05 -5.97
N PHE A 160 12.25 -1.74 -5.91
CA PHE A 160 11.96 -1.04 -4.67
C PHE A 160 10.50 -1.25 -4.24
N PRO A 161 10.21 -1.29 -2.93
CA PRO A 161 11.14 -1.54 -1.83
C PRO A 161 11.70 -2.95 -1.95
N ARG A 162 12.99 -3.12 -1.63
CA ARG A 162 13.62 -4.45 -1.54
C ARG A 162 13.12 -5.16 -0.27
N ALA A 163 13.91 -5.98 0.38
CA ALA A 163 13.51 -6.56 1.65
C ALA A 163 13.41 -5.50 2.77
N GLY A 164 12.42 -5.63 3.65
CA GLY A 164 12.21 -4.74 4.79
C GLY A 164 11.44 -5.42 5.91
N LYS A 165 10.95 -4.66 6.88
CA LYS A 165 10.23 -5.21 8.04
C LYS A 165 8.79 -4.73 8.06
N LEU A 166 7.89 -5.59 8.53
CA LEU A 166 6.49 -5.28 8.79
C LEU A 166 6.27 -5.08 10.28
N SER A 167 5.20 -4.36 10.60
CA SER A 167 4.59 -4.35 11.93
C SER A 167 3.32 -5.17 11.84
N LEU A 168 3.28 -6.29 12.56
CA LEU A 168 2.18 -7.25 12.67
C LEU A 168 1.75 -7.36 14.13
N ASN A 169 0.57 -7.91 14.42
CA ASN A 169 0.25 -8.32 15.79
C ASN A 169 1.20 -9.43 16.27
N ALA A 170 1.39 -9.57 17.58
CA ALA A 170 2.17 -10.66 18.16
C ALA A 170 1.51 -12.03 17.86
N GLY A 171 2.32 -13.06 17.63
CA GLY A 171 1.83 -14.42 17.36
C GLY A 171 1.34 -14.65 15.92
N VAL A 172 1.56 -13.70 15.02
CA VAL A 172 1.23 -13.81 13.59
C VAL A 172 2.36 -14.49 12.85
N THR A 173 2.01 -15.44 11.99
CA THR A 173 2.99 -16.19 11.19
C THR A 173 3.29 -15.46 9.89
N TYR A 174 4.55 -15.45 9.47
CA TYR A 174 4.99 -14.86 8.21
C TYR A 174 6.21 -15.59 7.64
N LEU A 175 6.52 -15.37 6.36
CA LEU A 175 7.81 -15.75 5.78
C LEU A 175 8.81 -14.61 5.96
N GLY A 176 9.94 -14.89 6.60
CA GLY A 176 11.00 -13.91 6.80
C GLY A 176 12.38 -14.50 7.00
N SER A 177 13.36 -13.63 7.15
CA SER A 177 14.76 -13.98 7.38
C SER A 177 15.45 -12.97 8.28
N VAL A 178 16.45 -13.42 9.02
CA VAL A 178 17.32 -12.51 9.79
C VAL A 178 18.19 -11.62 8.89
N ASN A 179 18.40 -12.03 7.63
CA ASN A 179 19.18 -11.30 6.64
C ASN A 179 18.28 -10.79 5.51
N HIS A 180 18.48 -9.55 5.06
CA HIS A 180 17.67 -8.94 4.00
C HIS A 180 17.70 -9.71 2.66
N ILE A 181 18.72 -10.52 2.39
CA ILE A 181 18.87 -11.37 1.19
C ILE A 181 18.87 -12.88 1.54
N GLY A 182 18.73 -13.23 2.83
CA GLY A 182 18.80 -14.62 3.25
C GLY A 182 17.57 -15.43 2.84
N PRO A 183 17.66 -16.78 2.83
CA PRO A 183 16.50 -17.64 2.57
C PRO A 183 15.39 -17.33 3.56
N ARG A 184 14.15 -17.37 3.07
CA ARG A 184 12.97 -17.12 3.91
C ARG A 184 12.54 -18.39 4.60
N SER A 185 12.14 -18.25 5.85
CA SER A 185 11.49 -19.34 6.59
C SER A 185 10.26 -18.84 7.32
N LYS A 186 9.36 -19.77 7.64
CA LYS A 186 8.22 -19.57 8.52
C LYS A 186 8.74 -19.06 9.87
N MET A 187 8.27 -17.89 10.26
CA MET A 187 8.58 -17.21 11.52
C MET A 187 7.28 -16.72 12.15
N VAL A 188 7.32 -16.44 13.44
CA VAL A 188 6.20 -15.87 14.19
C VAL A 188 6.63 -14.51 14.73
N SER A 189 5.76 -13.51 14.66
CA SER A 189 6.02 -12.17 15.18
C SER A 189 6.14 -12.22 16.70
N ASP A 190 7.18 -11.55 17.21
CA ASP A 190 7.41 -11.45 18.65
C ASP A 190 6.42 -10.48 19.30
N SER A 191 6.52 -10.31 20.62
CA SER A 191 5.64 -9.42 21.39
C SER A 191 5.72 -7.94 20.97
N THR A 192 6.77 -7.53 20.23
CA THR A 192 6.91 -6.17 19.70
C THR A 192 6.18 -5.99 18.36
N GLY A 193 5.69 -7.08 17.76
CA GLY A 193 5.01 -7.07 16.48
C GLY A 193 5.91 -6.78 15.29
N THR A 194 7.20 -6.51 15.49
CA THR A 194 8.12 -6.23 14.37
C THR A 194 8.65 -7.52 13.78
N THR A 195 8.47 -7.71 12.47
CA THR A 195 9.01 -8.88 11.78
C THR A 195 10.53 -8.79 11.62
N LYS A 196 11.16 -9.93 11.33
CA LYS A 196 12.44 -9.94 10.62
C LYS A 196 12.25 -9.50 9.17
N TYR A 197 13.29 -9.60 8.34
CA TYR A 197 13.18 -9.15 6.96
C TYR A 197 12.22 -10.03 6.16
N VAL A 198 11.20 -9.41 5.57
CA VAL A 198 10.29 -10.01 4.59
C VAL A 198 10.69 -9.56 3.20
N ASP A 199 10.25 -10.29 2.17
CA ASP A 199 10.47 -9.89 0.78
C ASP A 199 9.77 -8.58 0.43
N GLY A 200 10.36 -7.82 -0.48
CA GLY A 200 9.84 -6.52 -0.92
C GLY A 200 8.44 -6.57 -1.52
N CYS A 201 8.08 -7.71 -2.11
CA CYS A 201 6.72 -7.97 -2.55
C CYS A 201 5.71 -7.76 -1.42
N ASN A 202 6.01 -8.20 -0.19
CA ASN A 202 5.11 -8.03 0.95
C ASN A 202 4.81 -6.56 1.24
N LEU A 203 5.83 -5.70 1.12
CA LEU A 203 5.68 -4.26 1.31
C LEU A 203 4.89 -3.62 0.17
N ARG A 204 5.10 -4.06 -1.07
CA ARG A 204 4.37 -3.58 -2.25
C ARG A 204 2.92 -4.03 -2.25
N ALA A 205 2.65 -5.30 -1.95
CA ALA A 205 1.32 -5.88 -1.87
C ALA A 205 0.47 -5.21 -0.79
N LEU A 206 1.07 -4.87 0.36
CA LEU A 206 0.38 -4.10 1.39
C LEU A 206 0.03 -2.69 0.93
N ASN A 207 0.83 -2.07 0.06
CA ASN A 207 0.58 -0.73 -0.47
C ASN A 207 0.01 -0.72 -1.90
N TYR A 208 -0.59 -1.82 -2.34
CA TYR A 208 -1.11 -1.95 -3.69
C TYR A 208 -2.38 -1.13 -3.91
N ASP A 209 -2.39 -0.32 -4.97
CA ASP A 209 -3.54 0.46 -5.43
C ASP A 209 -4.19 -0.22 -6.63
N ALA A 210 -5.45 -0.65 -6.46
CA ALA A 210 -6.21 -1.33 -7.49
C ALA A 210 -6.65 -0.43 -8.66
N THR A 211 -6.67 0.90 -8.46
CA THR A 211 -7.03 1.86 -9.51
C THR A 211 -5.88 2.06 -10.50
N THR A 212 -4.65 2.14 -9.99
CA THR A 212 -3.43 2.32 -10.81
C THR A 212 -2.75 1.00 -11.15
N ASN A 213 -3.11 -0.10 -10.48
CA ASN A 213 -2.48 -1.41 -10.59
C ASN A 213 -0.98 -1.39 -10.20
N GLU A 214 -0.61 -0.56 -9.22
CA GLU A 214 0.77 -0.34 -8.78
C GLU A 214 0.93 -0.41 -7.25
N GLY A 215 2.12 -0.77 -6.76
CA GLY A 215 2.48 -0.74 -5.34
C GLY A 215 3.05 0.63 -4.95
N ILE A 216 2.27 1.47 -4.27
CA ILE A 216 2.66 2.83 -3.90
C ILE A 216 3.59 2.78 -2.68
N SER A 217 4.89 2.67 -2.91
CA SER A 217 5.90 2.72 -1.84
C SER A 217 6.68 4.02 -1.93
N SER A 218 6.67 4.81 -0.85
CA SER A 218 7.41 6.07 -0.79
C SER A 218 8.93 5.81 -0.75
N CYS A 219 9.66 6.34 -1.73
CA CYS A 219 11.11 6.49 -1.67
C CYS A 219 11.44 7.97 -1.84
N ASN A 220 12.44 8.45 -1.10
CA ASN A 220 13.12 9.69 -1.45
C ASN A 220 14.07 9.36 -2.61
N VAL A 221 13.68 9.70 -3.84
CA VAL A 221 14.55 9.57 -5.01
C VAL A 221 15.28 10.89 -5.21
N ASN A 222 16.60 10.89 -5.03
CA ASN A 222 17.42 12.00 -5.52
C ASN A 222 17.66 11.75 -7.01
N ALA A 223 16.96 12.46 -7.89
CA ALA A 223 17.16 12.40 -9.34
C ALA A 223 17.59 13.78 -9.85
N SER A 224 18.54 13.81 -10.79
CA SER A 224 18.90 15.05 -11.51
C SER A 224 18.08 15.10 -12.80
N ILE A 225 17.41 16.22 -13.06
CA ILE A 225 16.69 16.42 -14.33
C ILE A 225 17.54 17.37 -15.18
N GLU A 226 17.89 16.93 -16.39
CA GLU A 226 18.54 17.76 -17.39
C GLU A 226 17.53 18.03 -18.52
N VAL A 227 17.36 19.30 -18.89
CA VAL A 227 16.47 19.69 -19.99
C VAL A 227 17.31 20.23 -21.13
N PHE A 228 17.25 19.54 -22.26
CA PHE A 228 17.87 19.96 -23.51
C PHE A 228 16.82 20.20 -24.58
N TYR A 229 17.15 21.09 -25.51
CA TYR A 229 16.47 21.19 -26.79
C TYR A 229 17.48 21.07 -27.91
N MET A 230 17.03 20.56 -29.05
CA MET A 230 17.84 20.46 -30.24
C MET A 230 17.72 21.75 -31.04
N LEU A 231 18.84 22.44 -31.26
CA LEU A 231 18.93 23.56 -32.18
C LEU A 231 19.97 23.23 -33.25
N ASP A 232 19.55 23.21 -34.52
CA ASP A 232 20.41 22.94 -35.67
C ASP A 232 21.22 21.63 -35.57
N GLY A 233 20.58 20.59 -35.05
CA GLY A 233 21.19 19.26 -34.89
C GLY A 233 22.23 19.17 -33.77
N LYS A 234 22.33 20.19 -32.91
CA LYS A 234 23.16 20.19 -31.71
C LYS A 234 22.31 20.30 -30.46
N GLU A 235 22.68 19.53 -29.44
CA GLU A 235 22.08 19.63 -28.10
C GLU A 235 22.48 20.95 -27.45
N VAL A 236 21.48 21.72 -27.04
CA VAL A 236 21.67 22.94 -26.24
C VAL A 236 21.03 22.71 -24.88
N ASN A 237 21.88 22.67 -23.85
CA ASN A 237 21.47 22.48 -22.46
C ASN A 237 20.83 23.78 -21.92
N ILE A 238 19.55 23.70 -21.52
CA ILE A 238 18.81 24.86 -20.98
C ILE A 238 19.13 25.06 -19.50
N THR A 239 19.24 23.95 -18.75
CA THR A 239 19.58 23.96 -17.32
C THR A 239 19.97 22.56 -16.84
N THR A 240 20.90 22.53 -15.88
CA THR A 240 21.34 21.33 -15.16
C THR A 240 21.12 21.60 -13.67
N ASP A 241 19.96 21.21 -13.12
CA ASP A 241 19.69 21.40 -11.70
C ASP A 241 19.89 20.10 -10.92
N LYS A 242 21.03 20.03 -10.21
CA LYS A 242 21.41 18.92 -9.33
C LYS A 242 20.76 18.99 -7.95
N THR A 243 19.94 20.00 -7.68
CA THR A 243 19.31 20.23 -6.36
C THR A 243 17.88 19.71 -6.27
N ILE A 244 17.31 19.27 -7.40
CA ILE A 244 15.96 18.72 -7.43
C ILE A 244 15.95 17.37 -6.72
N LYS A 245 15.24 17.29 -5.59
CA LYS A 245 14.94 16.04 -4.91
C LYS A 245 13.53 15.62 -5.34
N LEU A 246 13.41 14.56 -6.13
CA LEU A 246 12.13 13.95 -6.44
C LEU A 246 11.72 13.07 -5.26
N GLN A 247 11.09 13.69 -4.27
CA GLN A 247 10.34 12.91 -3.29
C GLN A 247 9.08 12.39 -3.97
N LEU A 248 9.06 11.10 -4.32
CA LEU A 248 7.82 10.40 -4.64
C LEU A 248 7.05 10.21 -3.34
N ILE A 249 6.37 11.27 -2.94
CA ILE A 249 5.42 11.26 -1.83
C ILE A 249 4.07 10.80 -2.34
N ARG A 250 3.44 9.95 -1.54
CA ARG A 250 2.02 9.63 -1.66
C ARG A 250 1.21 10.94 -1.70
N PRO A 251 0.19 11.07 -2.56
CA PRO A 251 -0.67 12.25 -2.55
C PRO A 251 -1.30 12.43 -1.17
N SER A 252 -1.05 13.59 -0.56
CA SER A 252 -1.66 14.03 0.69
C SER A 252 -3.07 14.55 0.44
N LEU A 253 -4.03 14.06 1.22
CA LEU A 253 -5.33 14.71 1.37
C LEU A 253 -5.37 15.27 2.79
N THR A 254 -5.38 16.60 2.91
CA THR A 254 -5.60 17.29 4.18
C THR A 254 -7.09 17.47 4.43
N ASN A 255 -7.54 17.35 5.68
CA ASN A 255 -8.90 17.71 6.05
C ASN A 255 -9.04 19.24 6.17
N PHE A 256 -10.25 19.71 6.45
CA PHE A 256 -10.58 21.13 6.64
C PHE A 256 -9.89 21.78 7.86
N GLU A 257 -9.27 21.00 8.74
CA GLU A 257 -8.47 21.44 9.89
C GLU A 257 -6.99 21.61 9.54
N GLY A 258 -6.60 21.42 8.26
CA GLY A 258 -5.20 21.45 7.83
C GLY A 258 -4.39 20.25 8.34
N LYS A 259 -5.07 19.22 8.85
CA LYS A 259 -4.45 18.00 9.33
C LYS A 259 -4.32 17.02 8.16
N GLU A 260 -3.10 16.53 7.95
CA GLU A 260 -2.82 15.35 7.13
C GLU A 260 -3.78 14.21 7.51
N VAL A 261 -4.62 13.75 6.58
CA VAL A 261 -5.58 12.65 6.83
C VAL A 261 -4.95 11.30 6.49
N LEU A 262 -3.75 11.27 5.89
CA LEU A 262 -3.23 10.07 5.23
C LEU A 262 -1.81 9.71 5.65
N THR A 263 -1.62 9.29 6.90
CA THR A 263 -0.30 8.80 7.34
C THR A 263 -0.25 7.38 7.89
N THR A 264 -1.36 6.62 7.99
CA THR A 264 -1.30 5.18 8.35
C THR A 264 -2.12 4.23 7.47
N SER A 265 -2.98 4.73 6.56
CA SER A 265 -4.20 4.01 6.17
C SER A 265 -4.30 3.51 4.72
N PHE A 266 -3.30 2.79 4.24
CA PHE A 266 -3.40 2.08 2.95
C PHE A 266 -2.85 0.66 2.97
N LYS A 267 -2.46 0.14 4.15
CA LYS A 267 -2.20 -1.29 4.24
C LYS A 267 -3.51 -2.02 4.00
N ARG A 268 -3.59 -2.77 2.91
CA ARG A 268 -4.71 -3.66 2.66
C ARG A 268 -4.68 -4.77 3.71
N CYS A 269 -5.86 -5.13 4.21
CA CYS A 269 -5.98 -6.15 5.24
C CYS A 269 -7.23 -7.00 5.00
N GLU A 270 -7.22 -8.20 5.57
CA GLU A 270 -8.40 -9.08 5.61
C GLU A 270 -8.83 -9.38 7.04
N SER A 271 -7.90 -9.18 7.98
CA SER A 271 -8.08 -9.29 9.41
C SER A 271 -7.12 -8.31 10.09
N SER A 272 -7.46 -7.89 11.30
CA SER A 272 -6.64 -6.99 12.11
C SER A 272 -5.27 -7.59 12.43
N THR A 273 -5.10 -8.91 12.28
CA THR A 273 -3.78 -9.58 12.36
C THR A 273 -2.80 -9.17 11.26
N THR A 274 -3.29 -8.68 10.12
CA THR A 274 -2.47 -8.16 9.01
C THR A 274 -2.13 -6.67 9.17
N CYS A 275 -2.65 -6.04 10.22
CA CYS A 275 -2.40 -4.64 10.56
C CYS A 275 -1.37 -4.51 11.68
N GLY A 276 -0.87 -3.29 11.89
CA GLY A 276 0.01 -2.98 13.02
C GLY A 276 -0.65 -3.21 14.38
N SER A 277 0.16 -3.27 15.44
CA SER A 277 -0.29 -3.51 16.83
C SER A 277 -1.36 -2.53 17.31
N ASP A 278 -1.31 -1.30 16.79
CA ASP A 278 -2.25 -0.22 17.11
C ASP A 278 -3.25 0.05 15.99
N GLU A 279 -3.45 -0.93 15.10
CA GLU A 279 -4.35 -0.82 13.95
C GLU A 279 -5.40 -1.95 13.93
N CYS A 280 -6.57 -1.67 13.36
CA CYS A 280 -7.64 -2.62 13.08
C CYS A 280 -7.90 -2.72 11.58
N CYS A 281 -8.29 -3.90 11.12
CA CYS A 281 -8.75 -4.06 9.75
C CYS A 281 -10.22 -3.67 9.61
N PHE A 282 -10.49 -2.64 8.81
CA PHE A 282 -11.84 -2.17 8.52
C PHE A 282 -11.96 -1.78 7.04
N ASN A 283 -12.99 -2.32 6.37
CA ASN A 283 -13.21 -2.17 4.93
C ASN A 283 -11.97 -2.49 4.07
N SER A 284 -11.31 -3.61 4.41
CA SER A 284 -10.07 -4.09 3.79
C SER A 284 -8.88 -3.12 3.87
N ARG A 285 -8.86 -2.24 4.87
CA ARG A 285 -7.75 -1.32 5.16
C ARG A 285 -7.40 -1.30 6.64
N CYS A 286 -6.13 -1.13 6.97
CA CYS A 286 -5.69 -0.92 8.34
C CYS A 286 -5.94 0.51 8.78
N TRP A 287 -6.61 0.68 9.91
CA TRP A 287 -6.91 1.97 10.53
C TRP A 287 -6.35 1.99 11.94
N SER A 288 -5.85 3.15 12.39
CA SER A 288 -5.47 3.31 13.80
C SER A 288 -6.65 2.99 14.73
N LYS A 289 -6.38 2.34 15.87
CA LYS A 289 -7.34 2.10 16.94
C LYS A 289 -7.91 3.40 17.55
N ASP A 290 -7.23 4.53 17.35
CA ASP A 290 -7.74 5.85 17.71
C ASP A 290 -8.92 6.30 16.81
N LEU A 291 -8.99 5.76 15.60
CA LEU A 291 -10.04 6.04 14.60
C LEU A 291 -11.13 4.95 14.59
N VAL A 292 -10.73 3.70 14.81
CA VAL A 292 -11.61 2.53 14.88
C VAL A 292 -11.45 1.91 16.26
N THR A 293 -12.38 2.22 17.17
CA THR A 293 -12.22 1.97 18.62
C THR A 293 -12.14 0.49 18.99
N GLN A 294 -12.62 -0.43 18.14
CA GLN A 294 -12.55 -1.89 18.36
C GLN A 294 -12.38 -2.66 17.04
N CYS A 295 -11.49 -3.66 17.02
CA CYS A 295 -11.25 -4.53 15.88
C CYS A 295 -12.34 -5.62 15.81
N VAL A 296 -13.21 -5.55 14.80
CA VAL A 296 -14.42 -6.41 14.64
C VAL A 296 -14.12 -7.91 14.70
N ASP A 297 -12.92 -8.32 14.27
CA ASP A 297 -12.45 -9.71 14.23
C ASP A 297 -11.78 -10.20 15.54
N THR A 298 -11.64 -9.33 16.54
CA THR A 298 -11.09 -9.68 17.87
C THR A 298 -12.13 -9.73 18.98
N THR A 299 -13.35 -9.26 18.70
CA THR A 299 -14.52 -9.37 19.58
C THR A 299 -15.38 -10.57 19.16
N PRO A 300 -15.92 -11.37 20.09
CA PRO A 300 -16.80 -12.48 19.75
C PRO A 300 -17.97 -11.98 18.90
N VAL A 301 -18.14 -12.53 17.69
CA VAL A 301 -19.26 -12.24 16.80
C VAL A 301 -20.54 -12.75 17.47
N ILE A 302 -21.22 -11.87 18.21
CA ILE A 302 -22.63 -12.04 18.52
C ILE A 302 -23.36 -11.25 17.46
N GLY A 303 -23.88 -11.92 16.43
CA GLY A 303 -24.94 -11.40 15.56
C GLY A 303 -24.51 -10.79 14.22
N ASN A 304 -25.23 -11.17 13.16
CA ASN A 304 -25.16 -10.57 11.81
C ASN A 304 -26.58 -10.15 11.40
N GLN A 305 -27.28 -9.49 12.33
CA GLN A 305 -28.71 -9.29 12.25
C GLN A 305 -29.07 -8.26 11.17
N GLU A 306 -30.22 -8.47 10.53
CA GLU A 306 -30.74 -7.59 9.50
C GLU A 306 -31.27 -6.26 10.09
N ILE A 307 -31.40 -5.24 9.25
CA ILE A 307 -32.00 -3.96 9.64
C ILE A 307 -33.41 -4.22 10.20
N GLY A 308 -33.72 -3.65 11.37
CA GLY A 308 -34.98 -3.81 12.09
C GLY A 308 -34.99 -4.93 13.14
N ALA A 309 -33.98 -5.81 13.15
CA ALA A 309 -33.86 -6.86 14.15
C ALA A 309 -33.37 -6.33 15.52
N ASN A 310 -33.64 -7.07 16.60
CA ASN A 310 -33.36 -6.62 17.97
C ASN A 310 -31.86 -6.73 18.31
N CYS A 311 -31.27 -5.62 18.74
CA CYS A 311 -29.86 -5.56 19.08
C CYS A 311 -29.63 -4.92 20.46
N THR A 312 -28.56 -5.34 21.15
CA THR A 312 -28.06 -4.65 22.35
C THR A 312 -26.71 -3.95 22.11
N SER A 313 -26.01 -4.34 21.06
CA SER A 313 -24.69 -3.83 20.67
C SER A 313 -24.61 -3.61 19.15
N ASP A 314 -23.76 -2.68 18.73
CA ASP A 314 -23.48 -2.43 17.31
C ASP A 314 -23.03 -3.68 16.57
N PHE A 315 -22.22 -4.50 17.24
CA PHE A 315 -21.64 -5.71 16.65
C PHE A 315 -22.65 -6.82 16.41
N GLU A 316 -23.90 -6.67 16.87
CA GLU A 316 -25.00 -7.60 16.56
C GLU A 316 -25.65 -7.33 15.20
N CYS A 317 -25.44 -6.15 14.64
CA CYS A 317 -26.05 -5.73 13.39
C CYS A 317 -25.09 -5.92 12.22
N SER A 318 -25.60 -6.43 11.10
CA SER A 318 -24.85 -6.48 9.82
C SER A 318 -24.39 -5.09 9.34
N SER A 319 -25.11 -4.04 9.72
CA SER A 319 -24.79 -2.63 9.47
C SER A 319 -23.83 -2.02 10.51
N LEU A 320 -23.45 -2.77 11.55
CA LEU A 320 -22.71 -2.29 12.73
C LEU A 320 -23.38 -1.10 13.44
N CYS A 321 -24.69 -0.95 13.26
CA CYS A 321 -25.45 0.20 13.71
C CYS A 321 -26.68 -0.30 14.48
N CYS A 322 -26.53 -0.45 15.78
CA CYS A 322 -27.61 -0.69 16.72
C CYS A 322 -28.12 0.65 17.26
N ASN A 323 -29.38 0.97 16.99
CA ASN A 323 -30.01 2.13 17.57
C ASN A 323 -30.50 1.79 18.98
N GLN A 324 -29.75 2.23 19.98
CA GLN A 324 -30.04 1.94 21.38
C GLN A 324 -31.33 2.58 21.89
N SER A 325 -31.83 3.62 21.21
CA SER A 325 -33.13 4.21 21.55
C SER A 325 -34.31 3.35 21.11
N THR A 326 -34.15 2.57 20.04
CA THR A 326 -35.19 1.64 19.54
C THR A 326 -34.90 0.18 19.88
N GLY A 327 -33.69 -0.15 20.31
CA GLY A 327 -33.22 -1.52 20.53
C GLY A 327 -33.11 -2.33 19.23
N SER A 328 -32.94 -1.67 18.08
CA SER A 328 -33.00 -2.32 16.77
C SER A 328 -31.92 -1.89 15.80
N CYS A 329 -31.53 -2.80 14.91
CA CYS A 329 -30.53 -2.57 13.89
C CYS A 329 -31.01 -1.51 12.88
N SER A 330 -30.19 -0.51 12.64
CA SER A 330 -30.45 0.60 11.72
C SER A 330 -29.46 0.57 10.56
N PRO A 331 -29.81 1.11 9.38
CA PRO A 331 -28.91 1.10 8.22
C PRO A 331 -27.69 2.00 8.42
N HIS A 332 -26.53 1.56 7.93
CA HIS A 332 -25.33 2.39 7.80
C HIS A 332 -24.58 1.98 6.53
N ASN A 333 -24.51 2.89 5.57
CA ASN A 333 -23.81 2.73 4.30
C ASN A 333 -23.21 4.08 3.86
N PRO A 334 -21.96 4.39 4.26
CA PRO A 334 -21.30 5.64 3.90
C PRO A 334 -20.89 5.69 2.41
N ASN A 335 -20.81 4.54 1.73
CA ASN A 335 -20.26 4.43 0.36
C ASN A 335 -21.36 4.30 -0.73
N GLY A 336 -22.63 4.43 -0.37
CA GLY A 336 -23.74 4.38 -1.32
C GLY A 336 -23.89 5.68 -2.14
N ILE A 337 -24.56 5.59 -3.29
CA ILE A 337 -24.94 6.77 -4.11
C ILE A 337 -25.74 7.79 -3.28
N ASN A 338 -26.53 7.30 -2.32
CA ASN A 338 -27.12 8.08 -1.25
C ASN A 338 -26.57 7.54 0.08
N PRO A 339 -25.58 8.21 0.69
CA PRO A 339 -25.00 7.76 1.95
C PRO A 339 -26.06 7.72 3.05
N ILE A 340 -26.21 6.58 3.71
CA ILE A 340 -27.12 6.42 4.84
C ILE A 340 -26.25 6.33 6.09
N MET A 341 -26.41 7.28 7.01
CA MET A 341 -25.66 7.32 8.25
C MET A 341 -26.52 6.84 9.41
N CYS A 342 -25.87 6.17 10.37
CA CYS A 342 -26.54 5.65 11.57
C CYS A 342 -27.12 6.78 12.43
N ASN A 343 -26.46 7.95 12.41
CA ASN A 343 -26.90 9.22 13.02
C ASN A 343 -27.20 9.10 14.53
N LYS A 344 -26.30 8.44 15.26
CA LYS A 344 -26.45 8.18 16.69
C LYS A 344 -26.31 9.43 17.55
N THR A 345 -27.20 9.57 18.52
CA THR A 345 -27.16 10.70 19.46
C THR A 345 -26.02 10.57 20.46
N SER A 346 -25.65 11.69 21.08
CA SER A 346 -24.64 11.71 22.14
C SER A 346 -24.97 10.71 23.24
N GLY A 347 -23.97 9.94 23.69
CA GLY A 347 -24.10 8.91 24.72
C GLY A 347 -24.40 7.50 24.20
N GLN A 348 -24.83 7.35 22.94
CA GLN A 348 -25.01 6.02 22.35
C GLN A 348 -23.67 5.39 21.99
N GLN A 349 -23.60 4.05 21.98
CA GLN A 349 -22.41 3.33 21.54
C GLN A 349 -22.07 3.66 20.09
N CYS A 350 -20.79 3.64 19.72
CA CYS A 350 -20.34 3.88 18.36
C CYS A 350 -19.10 3.06 18.03
N VAL A 351 -18.97 2.75 16.74
CA VAL A 351 -17.80 2.09 16.16
C VAL A 351 -16.78 3.11 15.64
N SER A 352 -17.27 4.19 15.02
CA SER A 352 -16.46 5.32 14.55
C SER A 352 -17.30 6.60 14.54
N LYS A 353 -16.66 7.75 14.30
CA LYS A 353 -17.33 9.06 14.27
C LYS A 353 -18.50 9.14 13.27
N GLU A 354 -18.44 8.39 12.16
CA GLU A 354 -19.47 8.40 11.11
C GLU A 354 -20.79 7.76 11.55
N PHE A 355 -20.75 6.96 12.62
CA PHE A 355 -21.94 6.42 13.24
C PHE A 355 -22.66 7.46 14.10
N CYS A 356 -21.94 8.47 14.58
CA CYS A 356 -22.50 9.55 15.39
C CYS A 356 -23.26 10.56 14.53
N GLN A 357 -24.16 11.30 15.16
CA GLN A 357 -24.91 12.36 14.51
C GLN A 357 -24.00 13.53 14.13
N GLN A 358 -24.34 14.20 13.04
CA GLN A 358 -23.71 15.47 12.70
C GLN A 358 -24.30 16.60 13.54
N VAL A 359 -23.43 17.44 14.07
CA VAL A 359 -23.78 18.63 14.84
C VAL A 359 -23.16 19.85 14.16
N ALA A 360 -23.89 20.96 14.14
CA ALA A 360 -23.37 22.22 13.63
C ALA A 360 -22.25 22.74 14.55
N VAL A 361 -21.03 22.85 14.03
CA VAL A 361 -19.87 23.42 14.71
C VAL A 361 -19.57 24.79 14.11
N VAL A 362 -19.57 25.82 14.96
CA VAL A 362 -19.28 27.19 14.52
C VAL A 362 -17.77 27.36 14.48
N THR A 363 -17.20 27.46 13.27
CA THR A 363 -15.76 27.64 13.11
C THR A 363 -15.48 29.05 12.61
N CYS A 364 -14.81 29.84 13.43
CA CYS A 364 -14.45 31.21 13.09
C CYS A 364 -13.06 31.28 12.45
N LYS A 365 -12.97 31.89 11.26
CA LYS A 365 -11.71 32.19 10.57
C LYS A 365 -11.63 33.69 10.24
N ILE A 366 -10.42 34.24 10.30
CA ILE A 366 -10.14 35.60 9.82
C ILE A 366 -9.86 35.47 8.32
N VAL A 367 -10.69 36.10 7.50
CA VAL A 367 -10.65 35.97 6.04
C VAL A 367 -10.26 37.31 5.43
N LYS A 368 -9.34 37.32 4.46
CA LYS A 368 -9.00 38.53 3.72
C LYS A 368 -10.21 38.99 2.90
N SER A 369 -10.59 40.25 3.06
CA SER A 369 -11.76 40.86 2.42
C SER A 369 -11.41 41.95 1.40
N GLY A 370 -10.13 42.17 1.13
CA GLY A 370 -9.62 43.11 0.14
C GLY A 370 -8.50 43.99 0.67
N PHE A 371 -8.45 45.25 0.24
CA PHE A 371 -7.51 46.27 0.71
C PHE A 371 -8.27 47.48 1.28
N LYS A 372 -7.69 48.12 2.30
CA LYS A 372 -8.15 49.39 2.87
C LYS A 372 -7.72 50.56 1.95
N ALA A 373 -8.26 51.74 2.21
CA ALA A 373 -7.97 52.95 1.43
C ALA A 373 -6.49 53.38 1.47
N ASP A 374 -5.73 52.93 2.47
CA ASP A 374 -4.29 53.16 2.63
C ASP A 374 -3.41 52.10 1.95
N GLY A 375 -4.01 51.13 1.23
CA GLY A 375 -3.31 50.04 0.57
C GLY A 375 -2.97 48.84 1.46
N THR A 376 -3.29 48.87 2.75
CA THR A 376 -3.08 47.73 3.67
C THR A 376 -4.18 46.68 3.50
N ALA A 377 -3.89 45.42 3.85
CA ALA A 377 -4.88 44.35 3.74
C ALA A 377 -6.08 44.56 4.67
N ALA A 378 -7.29 44.34 4.16
CA ALA A 378 -8.52 44.28 4.92
C ALA A 378 -8.88 42.82 5.21
N CYS A 379 -9.36 42.53 6.42
CA CYS A 379 -9.82 41.21 6.82
C CYS A 379 -11.05 41.31 7.72
N THR A 380 -11.86 40.24 7.73
CA THR A 380 -13.07 40.13 8.54
C THR A 380 -13.14 38.76 9.21
N LEU A 381 -13.73 38.71 10.40
CA LEU A 381 -14.06 37.44 11.05
C LEU A 381 -15.30 36.83 10.37
N ARG A 382 -15.21 35.57 9.93
CA ARG A 382 -16.32 34.77 9.40
C ARG A 382 -16.49 33.53 10.24
N CYS A 383 -17.72 33.25 10.68
CA CYS A 383 -18.03 32.11 11.55
C CYS A 383 -19.12 31.21 10.93
N PRO A 384 -18.87 30.55 9.80
CA PRO A 384 -19.81 29.59 9.25
C PRO A 384 -20.04 28.41 10.20
N ALA A 385 -21.28 27.91 10.22
CA ALA A 385 -21.60 26.64 10.85
C ALA A 385 -21.29 25.50 9.86
N VAL A 386 -20.46 24.55 10.29
CA VAL A 386 -20.09 23.36 9.51
C VAL A 386 -20.65 22.13 10.19
N MET A 387 -21.42 21.32 9.45
CA MET A 387 -21.94 20.05 9.96
C MET A 387 -20.78 19.08 10.15
N THR A 388 -20.51 18.72 11.40
CA THR A 388 -19.39 17.86 11.78
C THR A 388 -19.91 16.69 12.59
N TYR A 389 -19.42 15.48 12.29
CA TYR A 389 -19.75 14.29 13.07
C TYR A 389 -19.33 14.41 14.54
N GLY A 390 -20.11 13.84 15.45
CA GLY A 390 -19.66 13.60 16.82
C GLY A 390 -18.44 12.70 16.89
N ASP A 391 -17.60 12.92 17.89
CA ASP A 391 -16.44 12.06 18.17
C ASP A 391 -16.92 10.73 18.75
N CYS A 392 -16.28 9.63 18.38
CA CYS A 392 -16.48 8.34 19.05
C CYS A 392 -15.36 8.12 20.08
N LYS A 393 -15.62 8.42 21.36
CA LYS A 393 -14.62 8.33 22.44
C LYS A 393 -15.02 7.29 23.47
N GLY A 394 -14.13 6.36 23.76
CA GLY A 394 -14.43 5.24 24.69
C GLY A 394 -15.60 4.38 24.21
N GLY A 395 -15.84 4.33 22.90
CA GLY A 395 -16.97 3.61 22.30
C GLY A 395 -18.33 4.29 22.46
N ALA A 396 -18.39 5.58 22.83
CA ALA A 396 -19.62 6.36 22.91
C ALA A 396 -19.55 7.66 22.08
N CYS A 397 -20.67 8.06 21.48
CA CYS A 397 -20.77 9.31 20.75
C CYS A 397 -20.70 10.50 21.70
N VAL A 398 -19.78 11.41 21.43
CA VAL A 398 -19.57 12.66 22.16
C VAL A 398 -19.70 13.82 21.17
N PRO A 399 -20.36 14.95 21.53
CA PRO A 399 -20.43 16.10 20.66
C PRO A 399 -19.01 16.59 20.31
N PRO A 400 -18.78 17.06 19.08
CA PRO A 400 -17.48 17.59 18.69
C PRO A 400 -17.18 18.85 19.51
N ALA A 401 -15.90 19.06 19.84
CA ALA A 401 -15.48 20.23 20.58
C ALA A 401 -15.74 21.50 19.75
N GLN A 402 -16.31 22.54 20.36
CA GLN A 402 -16.43 23.85 19.70
C GLN A 402 -15.05 24.52 19.69
N PRO A 403 -14.54 24.91 18.51
CA PRO A 403 -13.28 25.63 18.42
C PRO A 403 -13.39 26.97 19.18
N ALA A 404 -12.30 27.39 19.80
CA ALA A 404 -12.23 28.74 20.35
C ALA A 404 -12.32 29.76 19.21
N VAL A 405 -13.11 30.81 19.40
CA VAL A 405 -13.15 31.95 18.48
C VAL A 405 -11.78 32.64 18.55
N PRO A 406 -11.05 32.78 17.43
CA PRO A 406 -9.77 33.45 17.43
C PRO A 406 -9.95 34.92 17.82
N ALA A 407 -8.98 35.47 18.56
CA ALA A 407 -8.94 36.90 18.83
C ALA A 407 -8.83 37.65 17.48
N PHE A 408 -9.80 38.52 17.20
CA PHE A 408 -9.85 39.26 15.95
C PHE A 408 -9.47 40.72 16.17
N ASN A 409 -8.43 41.16 15.47
CA ASN A 409 -8.05 42.56 15.36
C ASN A 409 -8.26 43.01 13.91
N PRO A 410 -9.20 43.93 13.61
CA PRO A 410 -9.47 44.39 12.26
C PRO A 410 -8.32 45.19 11.61
N ASN A 411 -7.26 45.49 12.38
CA ASN A 411 -6.05 46.16 11.89
C ASN A 411 -4.86 45.22 11.69
N ASP A 412 -4.98 43.93 12.05
CA ASP A 412 -3.94 42.93 11.89
C ASP A 412 -4.47 41.74 11.10
N CYS A 413 -4.06 41.66 9.83
CA CYS A 413 -4.45 40.60 8.91
C CYS A 413 -3.32 39.59 8.65
N SER A 414 -2.29 39.54 9.51
CA SER A 414 -1.13 38.65 9.35
C SER A 414 -1.49 37.16 9.39
N THR A 415 -2.56 36.81 10.11
CA THR A 415 -3.08 35.43 10.27
C THR A 415 -4.30 35.15 9.39
N ALA A 416 -4.69 36.10 8.52
CA ALA A 416 -5.87 35.97 7.68
C ALA A 416 -5.64 34.97 6.54
N VAL A 417 -6.60 34.07 6.34
CA VAL A 417 -6.61 33.14 5.20
C VAL A 417 -7.27 33.80 3.99
N ASP A 418 -6.88 33.38 2.79
CA ASP A 418 -7.55 33.80 1.56
C ASP A 418 -8.99 33.25 1.52
N PRO A 419 -9.94 34.01 0.93
CA PRO A 419 -11.37 33.68 0.92
C PRO A 419 -11.74 32.40 0.16
#